data_AF-A0A850H3L5-F1
#
_entry.id   AF-A0A850H3L5-F1
#
_cell.length_a   1.000
_cell.length_b   1.000
_cell.length_c   1.000
_cell.angle_alpha   90.00
_cell.angle_beta   90.00
_cell.angle_gamma   90.00
#
_symmetry.space_group_name_H-M   'P 1'
#
loop_
_entity.id
_entity.type
_entity.pdbx_description
1 polymer ?
#
loop_
_entity_poly.entity_id
_entity_poly.type
_entity_poly.pdbx_seq_one_letter_code
_entity_poly.pdbx_strand_id
1 'polypeptide(L)'
;MGLLLLIVVGGILGWLTAIIMQSEGSRQIAINALAGMMGALIVGNAANGSIAWSGLSAVAFLLGCIGALAGIVIANVAPKLYGSEITENI
;
A
#
# COMPACT_ATOMS: atom_id res chain seq x y z
N MET A 1 17.83 6.08 -5.60
CA MET A 1 16.79 6.16 -6.66
C MET A 1 15.69 5.11 -6.50
N GLY A 2 16.00 3.89 -6.04
CA GLY A 2 15.01 2.82 -5.88
C GLY A 2 13.88 3.13 -4.88
N LEU A 3 14.22 3.77 -3.76
CA LEU A 3 13.24 4.17 -2.75
C LEU A 3 12.18 5.12 -3.30
N LEU A 4 12.60 6.12 -4.06
CA LEU A 4 11.70 7.10 -4.68
C LEU A 4 10.75 6.43 -5.68
N LEU A 5 11.25 5.46 -6.44
CA LEU A 5 10.45 4.67 -7.37
C LEU A 5 9.38 3.84 -6.64
N LEU A 6 9.74 3.16 -5.54
CA LEU A 6 8.78 2.41 -4.73
C LEU A 6 7.71 3.30 -4.10
N ILE A 7 8.07 4.50 -3.63
CA ILE A 7 7.11 5.48 -3.10
C ILE A 7 6.16 5.94 -4.21
N VAL A 8 6.69 6.36 -5.35
CA VAL A 8 5.86 6.88 -6.45
C VAL A 8 4.94 5.79 -6.99
N VAL A 9 5.46 4.59 -7.27
CA VAL A 9 4.65 3.47 -7.79
C VAL A 9 3.65 2.99 -6.75
N GLY A 10 4.05 2.83 -5.50
CA GLY A 10 3.14 2.43 -4.41
C GLY A 10 2.03 3.46 -4.19
N GLY A 11 2.35 4.75 -4.24
CA GLY A 11 1.39 5.85 -4.13
C GLY A 11 0.42 5.89 -5.30
N ILE A 12 0.90 5.69 -6.53
CA ILE A 12 0.06 5.60 -7.73
C ILE A 12 -0.90 4.40 -7.60
N LEU A 13 -0.42 3.22 -7.22
CA LEU A 13 -1.27 2.03 -7.04
C LEU A 13 -2.35 2.24 -5.96
N GLY A 14 -1.98 2.87 -4.84
CA GLY A 14 -2.93 3.20 -3.77
C GLY A 14 -3.97 4.22 -4.22
N TRP A 15 -3.55 5.28 -4.91
CA TRP A 15 -4.46 6.28 -5.46
C TRP A 15 -5.39 5.70 -6.54
N LEU A 16 -4.87 4.87 -7.45
CA LEU A 16 -5.68 4.16 -8.46
C LEU A 16 -6.71 3.25 -7.80
N THR A 17 -6.33 2.57 -6.71
CA THR A 17 -7.27 1.75 -5.96
C THR A 17 -8.40 2.60 -5.39
N ALA A 18 -8.09 3.79 -4.86
CA ALA A 18 -9.11 4.70 -4.35
C ALA A 18 -10.10 5.13 -5.44
N ILE A 19 -9.65 5.33 -6.68
CA ILE A 19 -10.52 5.60 -7.84
C ILE A 19 -11.38 4.38 -8.17
N ILE A 20 -10.79 3.18 -8.26
CA ILE A 20 -11.52 1.93 -8.58
C ILE A 20 -12.60 1.66 -7.54
N MET A 21 -12.29 1.87 -6.27
CA MET A 21 -13.23 1.69 -5.16
C MET A 21 -14.22 2.85 -5.02
N GLN A 22 -14.15 3.86 -5.89
CA GLN A 22 -14.99 5.07 -5.82
C GLN A 22 -14.98 5.67 -4.41
N SER A 23 -13.78 5.81 -3.84
CA SER A 23 -13.62 6.36 -2.50
C SER A 23 -14.10 7.81 -2.46
N GLU A 24 -15.21 8.06 -1.77
CA GLU A 24 -15.87 9.37 -1.75
C GLU A 24 -15.16 10.41 -0.87
N GLY A 25 -14.34 9.94 0.09
CA GLY A 25 -13.64 10.80 1.04
C GLY A 25 -12.17 11.05 0.68
N SER A 26 -11.76 12.32 0.72
CA SER A 26 -10.34 12.73 0.60
C SER A 26 -9.44 12.00 1.60
N ARG A 27 -9.96 11.73 2.82
CA ARG A 27 -9.28 10.93 3.84
C ARG A 27 -9.06 9.48 3.40
N GLN A 28 -10.07 8.84 2.80
CA GLN A 28 -9.96 7.45 2.36
C GLN A 28 -8.97 7.31 1.19
N ILE A 29 -8.98 8.28 0.27
CA ILE A 29 -8.00 8.35 -0.83
C ILE A 29 -6.58 8.46 -0.27
N ALA A 30 -6.36 9.34 0.72
CA ALA A 30 -5.06 9.52 1.35
C ALA A 30 -4.58 8.24 2.07
N ILE A 31 -5.47 7.55 2.78
CA ILE A 31 -5.15 6.28 3.45
C ILE A 31 -4.73 5.22 2.43
N ASN A 32 -5.44 5.10 1.31
CA ASN A 32 -5.11 4.15 0.26
C ASN A 32 -3.74 4.43 -0.38
N ALA A 33 -3.45 5.68 -0.71
CA ALA A 33 -2.16 6.09 -1.24
C ALA A 33 -1.03 5.80 -0.23
N LEU A 34 -1.23 6.14 1.05
CA LEU A 34 -0.25 5.88 2.13
C LEU A 34 -0.03 4.39 2.37
N ALA A 35 -1.09 3.58 2.37
CA ALA A 35 -1.00 2.14 2.51
C ALA A 35 -0.20 1.50 1.36
N GLY A 36 -0.44 1.95 0.12
CA GLY A 36 0.33 1.51 -1.05
C GLY A 36 1.81 1.89 -0.95
N MET A 37 2.12 3.13 -0.54
CA MET A 37 3.51 3.58 -0.31
C MET A 37 4.22 2.76 0.77
N MET A 38 3.59 2.58 1.93
CA MET A 38 4.18 1.84 3.04
C MET A 38 4.36 0.36 2.72
N GLY A 39 3.38 -0.25 2.05
CA GLY A 39 3.46 -1.63 1.61
C GLY A 39 4.61 -1.88 0.63
N ALA A 40 4.77 -1.00 -0.37
CA ALA A 40 5.89 -1.05 -1.31
C ALA A 40 7.24 -0.90 -0.62
N LEU A 41 7.34 0.04 0.33
CA LEU A 41 8.58 0.30 1.04
C LEU A 41 8.99 -0.86 1.94
N ILE A 42 8.06 -1.39 2.73
CA ILE A 42 8.38 -2.47 3.69
C ILE A 42 8.83 -3.72 2.94
N VAL A 43 8.06 -4.16 1.95
CA VAL A 43 8.34 -5.42 1.24
C VAL A 43 9.49 -5.25 0.24
N GLY A 44 9.53 -4.13 -0.48
CA GLY A 44 10.64 -3.82 -1.38
C GLY A 44 11.97 -3.71 -0.63
N ASN A 45 11.97 -3.13 0.59
CA ASN A 45 13.18 -3.00 1.39
C ASN A 45 13.62 -4.34 1.98
N ALA A 46 12.67 -5.14 2.46
CA ALA A 46 12.96 -6.49 2.91
C ALA A 46 13.57 -7.35 1.78
N ALA A 47 13.14 -7.16 0.53
CA ALA A 47 13.64 -7.93 -0.61
C ALA A 47 15.04 -7.52 -1.10
N ASN A 48 15.43 -6.26 -0.96
CA ASN A 48 16.73 -5.74 -1.44
C ASN A 48 17.74 -5.52 -0.29
N GLY A 49 17.29 -5.58 0.97
CA GLY A 49 18.08 -5.28 2.17
C GLY A 49 18.33 -3.79 2.39
N SER A 50 18.97 -3.11 1.43
CA SER A 50 19.35 -1.70 1.56
C SER A 50 19.10 -0.90 0.28
N ILE A 51 17.82 -0.68 -0.08
CA ILE A 51 17.43 0.04 -1.32
C ILE A 51 17.88 1.51 -1.32
N ALA A 52 18.19 2.06 -0.14
CA ALA A 52 18.66 3.44 -0.02
C ALA A 52 20.05 3.62 -0.65
N TRP A 53 20.89 2.58 -0.58
CA TRP A 53 22.30 2.63 -0.96
C TRP A 53 22.64 1.72 -2.15
N SER A 54 21.76 0.75 -2.47
CA SER A 54 21.89 -0.11 -3.65
C SER A 54 20.91 0.28 -4.78
N GLY A 55 21.21 -0.18 -6.00
CA GLY A 55 20.26 -0.10 -7.11
C GLY A 55 18.98 -0.91 -6.82
N LEU A 56 17.86 -0.51 -7.43
CA LEU A 56 16.62 -1.28 -7.31
C LEU A 56 16.68 -2.49 -8.25
N SER A 57 16.74 -3.70 -7.69
CA SER A 57 16.57 -4.92 -8.47
C SER A 57 15.13 -5.05 -8.96
N ALA A 58 14.94 -5.57 -10.17
CA ALA A 58 13.61 -5.84 -10.72
C ALA A 58 12.78 -6.76 -9.80
N VAL A 59 13.43 -7.73 -9.14
CA VAL A 59 12.77 -8.64 -8.20
C VAL A 59 12.24 -7.87 -6.99
N ALA A 60 13.05 -6.98 -6.41
CA ALA A 60 12.63 -6.14 -5.29
C ALA A 60 11.52 -5.15 -5.67
N PHE A 61 11.52 -4.66 -6.91
CA PHE A 61 10.44 -3.84 -7.43
C PHE A 61 9.11 -4.61 -7.50
N LEU A 62 9.11 -5.81 -8.09
CA LEU A 62 7.92 -6.65 -8.18
C LEU A 62 7.39 -7.06 -6.79
N LEU A 63 8.28 -7.44 -5.88
CA LEU A 63 7.93 -7.73 -4.48
C LEU A 63 7.37 -6.49 -3.78
N GLY A 64 7.91 -5.31 -4.04
CA GLY A 64 7.35 -4.03 -3.60
C GLY A 64 5.93 -3.81 -4.12
N CYS A 65 5.66 -4.06 -5.40
CA CYS A 65 4.29 -3.98 -5.93
C CYS A 65 3.31 -4.92 -5.22
N ILE A 66 3.74 -6.16 -4.93
CA ILE A 66 2.94 -7.11 -4.14
C ILE A 66 2.70 -6.58 -2.73
N GLY A 67 3.73 -6.00 -2.10
CA GLY A 67 3.61 -5.36 -0.79
C GLY A 67 2.64 -4.19 -0.77
N ALA A 68 2.65 -3.34 -1.81
CA ALA A 68 1.69 -2.25 -1.96
C ALA A 68 0.26 -2.78 -2.02
N LEU A 69 0.00 -3.78 -2.86
CA LEU A 69 -1.31 -4.41 -2.98
C LEU A 69 -1.76 -5.01 -1.64
N ALA A 70 -0.87 -5.71 -0.93
CA ALA A 70 -1.16 -6.26 0.38
C ALA A 70 -1.52 -5.16 1.40
N GLY A 71 -0.75 -4.07 1.44
CA GLY A 71 -1.02 -2.92 2.31
C GLY A 71 -2.37 -2.27 2.03
N ILE A 72 -2.71 -2.08 0.75
CA ILE A 72 -4.01 -1.54 0.32
C ILE A 72 -5.15 -2.48 0.72
N VAL A 73 -5.02 -3.79 0.50
CA VAL A 73 -6.04 -4.78 0.91
C VAL A 73 -6.29 -4.69 2.41
N ILE A 74 -5.24 -4.67 3.22
CA ILE A 74 -5.35 -4.52 4.67
C ILE A 74 -6.08 -3.23 5.03
N ALA A 75 -5.70 -2.10 4.43
CA ALA A 75 -6.29 -0.79 4.71
C ALA A 75 -7.79 -0.70 4.40
N ASN A 76 -8.30 -1.48 3.43
CA ASN A 76 -9.72 -1.47 3.06
C ASN A 76 -10.53 -2.60 3.68
N VAL A 77 -9.90 -3.76 3.96
CA VAL A 77 -10.59 -4.95 4.46
C VAL A 77 -10.58 -5.00 5.99
N ALA A 78 -9.47 -4.67 6.65
CA ALA A 78 -9.38 -4.75 8.11
C ALA A 78 -10.45 -3.93 8.86
N PRO A 79 -10.80 -2.70 8.43
CA PRO A 79 -11.89 -1.95 9.07
C PRO A 79 -13.27 -2.63 8.93
N LYS A 80 -13.52 -3.34 7.82
CA LYS A 80 -14.77 -4.07 7.60
C LYS A 80 -14.88 -5.28 8.52
N LEU A 81 -13.76 -5.95 8.79
CA LEU A 81 -13.71 -7.12 9.69
C LEU A 81 -13.89 -6.74 11.15
N TYR A 82 -13.30 -5.63 11.59
CA TYR A 82 -13.45 -5.15 12.97
C TYR A 82 -14.78 -4.42 13.21
N GLY A 83 -15.35 -3.80 12.18
CA GLY A 83 -16.60 -3.04 12.29
C GLY A 83 -17.86 -3.88 12.47
N SER A 84 -17.86 -5.15 12.05
CA SER A 84 -19.04 -6.03 12.15
C SER A 84 -19.38 -6.48 13.57
N GLU A 85 -18.42 -6.47 14.51
CA GLU A 85 -18.64 -6.95 15.88
C GLU A 85 -19.45 -5.98 16.76
N ILE A 86 -19.56 -4.70 16.38
CA ILE A 86 -20.20 -3.67 17.23
C ILE A 86 -21.67 -3.43 16.87
N THR A 87 -22.10 -3.74 15.63
CA THR A 87 -23.48 -3.52 15.19
C THR A 87 -24.44 -4.68 15.49
N GLU A 88 -23.95 -5.87 15.82
CA GLU A 88 -24.81 -7.04 16.10
C GLU A 88 -25.29 -7.10 17.57
N ASN A 89 -24.75 -6.24 18.45
CA ASN A 89 -25.04 -6.24 19.89
C ASN A 89 -25.75 -4.96 20.38
N ILE A 90 -26.53 -4.31 19.51
CA ILE A 90 -27.40 -3.17 19.84
C ILE A 90 -28.82 -3.45 19.36
#